data_AF-A0A564W6Z0-F1
#
_entry.id   AF-A0A564W6Z0-F1
#
_cell.length_a   1.000
_cell.length_b   1.000
_cell.length_c   1.000
_cell.angle_alpha   90.00
_cell.angle_beta   90.00
_cell.angle_gamma   90.00
#
_symmetry.space_group_name_H-M   'P 1'
#
loop_
_entity.id
_entity.type
_entity.pdbx_description
1 polymer ?
#
loop_
_entity_poly.entity_id
_entity_poly.type
_entity_poly.pdbx_seq_one_letter_code
_entity_poly.pdbx_strand_id
1 'polypeptide(L)'
;MYMDKNYILYPKDSYTQTEGIDREHLTQQYMFAQLSLMQQFTELLKMQWRKEMKNQNFYMRVISLLLVILAVLFYNSSMKAQANEKEIAALTDKVDTLQEQQNELLSALETSYVNRMQNQAASAGSGSSDADTAGDDKTADTSDGNVSDADAENTATADSDNVYKDGTYTGEAEGYGGTIQVEVTLTGDEITSINVVSAPGEDSAYLSQAESVINSILSAQSTDVDTVSGATFSATGILNAVDAALGKAENS
;
A
#
# COMPACT_ATOMS: atom_id res chain seq x y z
N MET A 1 85.23 28.88 17.60
CA MET A 1 84.43 28.69 18.82
C MET A 1 83.90 30.05 19.25
N TYR A 2 82.68 30.39 18.84
CA TYR A 2 81.95 31.54 19.39
C TYR A 2 80.46 31.23 19.32
N MET A 3 79.87 31.10 20.50
CA MET A 3 78.44 31.16 20.76
C MET A 3 78.31 31.98 22.04
N ASP A 4 77.77 33.19 21.94
CA ASP A 4 76.91 33.69 23.01
C ASP A 4 75.86 34.67 22.46
N LYS A 5 74.67 34.57 23.05
CA LYS A 5 73.37 34.98 22.56
C LYS A 5 73.10 36.43 22.95
N ASN A 6 72.84 37.29 21.98
CA ASN A 6 72.23 38.60 22.23
C ASN A 6 70.82 38.60 21.62
N TYR A 7 69.80 38.50 22.47
CA TYR A 7 68.40 38.59 22.09
C TYR A 7 68.08 40.01 21.66
N ILE A 8 67.72 40.20 20.38
CA ILE A 8 67.07 41.43 19.93
C ILE A 8 65.56 41.23 20.17
N LEU A 9 65.03 41.97 21.14
CA LEU A 9 63.60 42.19 21.32
C LEU A 9 63.05 42.83 20.04
N TYR A 10 62.14 42.16 19.34
CA TYR A 10 61.34 42.79 18.31
C TYR A 10 60.14 43.48 18.97
N PRO A 11 59.83 44.74 18.62
CA PRO A 11 58.65 45.43 19.14
C PRO A 11 57.38 44.73 18.61
N LYS A 12 56.52 44.27 19.54
CA LYS A 12 55.10 44.11 19.23
C LYS A 12 54.56 45.52 19.05
N ASP A 13 54.22 45.87 17.81
CA ASP A 13 53.11 46.76 17.42
C ASP A 13 53.34 47.21 15.98
N SER A 14 52.87 46.40 15.04
CA SER A 14 52.65 46.82 13.65
C SER A 14 51.54 45.98 13.03
N TYR A 15 50.35 46.04 13.63
CA TYR A 15 49.14 45.85 12.85
C TYR A 15 48.89 47.15 12.10
N THR A 16 49.27 47.17 10.83
CA THR A 16 48.77 48.15 9.88
C THR A 16 47.26 48.05 9.87
N GLN A 17 46.62 49.16 10.25
CA GLN A 17 45.21 49.42 10.12
C GLN A 17 44.83 49.29 8.64
N THR A 18 44.28 48.13 8.27
CA THR A 18 43.50 47.98 7.06
C THR A 18 42.06 48.24 7.46
N GLU A 19 41.49 49.31 6.89
CA GLU A 19 40.10 49.74 7.13
C GLU A 19 39.17 48.54 7.00
N GLY A 20 38.47 48.23 8.09
CA GLY A 20 37.43 47.22 8.09
C GLY A 20 36.33 47.66 7.14
N ILE A 21 36.22 47.01 5.98
CA ILE A 21 34.96 46.98 5.26
C ILE A 21 34.02 46.18 6.17
N ASP A 22 33.18 46.90 6.91
CA ASP A 22 32.20 46.31 7.83
C ASP A 22 31.51 45.15 7.12
N ARG A 23 31.58 43.96 7.73
CA ARG A 23 30.92 42.75 7.21
C ARG A 23 29.42 42.95 6.99
N GLU A 24 28.83 43.95 7.66
CA GLU A 24 27.46 44.42 7.45
C GLU A 24 27.26 45.15 6.11
N HIS A 25 28.26 45.89 5.63
CA HIS A 25 28.16 46.63 4.37
C HIS A 25 28.21 45.67 3.16
N LEU A 26 29.02 44.61 3.26
CA LEU A 26 29.09 43.52 2.28
C LEU A 26 27.81 42.68 2.26
N THR A 27 27.24 42.35 3.43
CA THR A 27 25.96 41.63 3.49
C THR A 27 24.80 42.49 3.02
N GLN A 28 24.75 43.78 3.35
CA GLN A 28 23.73 44.69 2.81
C GLN A 28 23.83 44.81 1.29
N GLN A 29 25.02 45.03 0.74
CA GLN A 29 25.20 45.13 -0.71
C GLN A 29 24.80 43.83 -1.43
N TYR A 30 25.09 42.67 -0.84
CA TYR A 30 24.64 41.38 -1.36
C TYR A 30 23.12 41.21 -1.29
N MET A 31 22.48 41.64 -0.19
CA MET A 31 21.04 41.61 -0.02
C MET A 31 20.32 42.57 -0.99
N PHE A 32 20.86 43.78 -1.21
CA PHE A 32 20.33 44.73 -2.19
C PHE A 32 20.50 44.23 -3.63
N ALA A 33 21.64 43.60 -3.94
CA ALA A 33 21.85 42.97 -5.23
C ALA A 33 20.86 41.81 -5.47
N GLN A 34 20.66 40.94 -4.47
CA GLN A 34 19.67 39.86 -4.55
C GLN A 34 18.23 40.38 -4.69
N LEU A 35 17.87 41.44 -3.95
CA LEU A 35 16.55 42.05 -4.03
C LEU A 35 16.30 42.67 -5.42
N SER A 36 17.31 43.35 -5.97
CA SER A 36 17.25 43.92 -7.32
C SER A 36 17.12 42.83 -8.39
N LEU A 37 17.84 41.71 -8.24
CA LEU A 37 17.74 40.55 -9.13
C LEU A 37 16.36 39.90 -9.05
N MET A 38 15.82 39.73 -7.84
CA MET A 38 14.47 39.23 -7.58
C MET A 38 13.39 40.13 -8.21
N GLN A 39 13.55 41.46 -8.13
CA GLN A 39 12.63 42.39 -8.77
C GLN A 39 12.70 42.34 -10.29
N GLN A 40 13.89 42.25 -10.87
CA GLN A 40 14.05 42.07 -12.32
C GLN A 40 13.42 40.76 -12.80
N PHE A 41 13.61 39.67 -12.04
CA PHE A 41 12.99 38.38 -12.33
C PHE A 41 11.45 38.42 -12.21
N THR A 42 10.94 39.12 -11.20
CA THR A 42 9.50 39.32 -11.00
C THR A 42 8.87 40.11 -12.15
N GLU A 43 9.55 41.16 -12.63
CA GLU A 43 9.08 41.94 -13.78
C GLU A 43 9.19 41.16 -15.10
N LEU A 44 10.20 40.29 -15.25
CA LEU A 44 10.30 39.34 -16.37
C LEU A 44 9.16 38.32 -16.35
N LEU A 45 8.80 37.78 -15.18
CA LEU A 45 7.65 36.89 -15.02
C LEU A 45 6.34 37.59 -15.38
N LYS A 46 6.13 38.83 -14.90
CA LYS A 46 4.95 39.64 -15.26
C LYS A 46 4.90 39.98 -16.75
N MET A 47 6.05 40.17 -17.40
CA MET A 47 6.13 40.42 -18.85
C MET A 47 5.89 39.15 -19.68
N GLN A 48 6.45 38.00 -19.27
CA GLN A 48 6.14 36.72 -19.90
C GLN A 48 4.64 36.39 -19.78
N TRP A 49 4.06 36.60 -18.59
CA TRP A 49 2.62 36.40 -18.37
C TRP A 49 1.73 37.34 -19.19
N ARG A 50 2.08 38.63 -19.29
CA ARG A 50 1.30 39.60 -20.10
C ARG A 50 1.30 39.28 -21.59
N LYS A 51 2.35 38.61 -22.09
CA LYS A 51 2.48 38.27 -23.51
C LYS A 51 1.63 37.05 -23.90
N GLU A 52 1.37 36.14 -22.96
CA GLU A 52 0.61 34.90 -23.14
C GLU A 52 -0.91 35.07 -22.96
N MET A 53 -1.37 36.13 -22.27
CA MET A 53 -2.78 36.40 -21.98
C MET A 53 -3.55 37.07 -23.14
N LYS A 54 -3.39 36.59 -24.38
CA LYS A 54 -4.13 37.12 -25.55
C LYS A 54 -5.36 36.29 -25.94
N ASN A 55 -5.61 35.16 -25.28
CA ASN A 55 -6.76 34.30 -25.57
C ASN A 55 -7.62 34.07 -24.31
N GLN A 56 -8.38 35.09 -23.90
CA GLN A 56 -9.31 35.03 -22.76
C GLN A 56 -10.29 33.84 -22.84
N ASN A 57 -10.68 33.43 -24.05
CA ASN A 57 -11.54 32.27 -24.27
C ASN A 57 -10.85 30.95 -23.96
N PHE A 58 -9.53 30.86 -24.17
CA PHE A 58 -8.76 29.66 -23.85
C PHE A 58 -8.64 29.46 -22.34
N TYR A 59 -8.32 30.52 -21.59
CA TYR A 59 -8.25 30.43 -20.13
C TYR A 59 -9.60 30.10 -19.49
N MET A 60 -10.71 30.69 -19.96
CA MET A 60 -12.04 30.33 -19.45
C MET A 60 -12.36 28.85 -19.73
N ARG A 61 -12.00 28.31 -20.90
CA ARG A 61 -12.18 26.88 -21.22
C ARG A 61 -11.30 25.96 -20.40
N VAL A 62 -10.04 26.34 -20.18
CA VAL A 62 -9.08 25.56 -19.37
C VAL A 62 -9.52 25.54 -17.91
N ILE A 63 -9.93 26.69 -17.35
CA ILE A 63 -10.46 26.78 -15.98
C ILE A 63 -11.76 25.97 -15.86
N SER A 64 -12.68 26.07 -16.83
CA SER A 64 -13.89 25.24 -16.83
C SER A 64 -13.59 23.74 -16.89
N LEU A 65 -12.62 23.31 -17.70
CA LEU A 65 -12.20 21.91 -17.76
C LEU A 65 -11.59 21.44 -16.44
N LEU A 66 -10.74 22.25 -15.82
CA LEU A 66 -10.14 21.93 -14.52
C LEU A 66 -11.21 21.79 -13.42
N LEU A 67 -12.23 22.64 -13.41
CA LEU A 67 -13.33 22.56 -12.44
C LEU A 67 -14.19 21.30 -12.66
N VAL A 68 -14.45 20.91 -13.91
CA VAL A 68 -15.17 19.67 -14.22
C VAL A 68 -14.37 18.45 -13.78
N ILE A 69 -13.06 18.42 -14.05
CA ILE A 69 -12.17 17.33 -13.60
C ILE A 69 -12.17 17.24 -12.07
N LEU A 70 -12.03 18.37 -11.37
CA LEU A 70 -12.11 18.41 -9.90
C LEU A 70 -13.44 17.89 -9.36
N ALA A 71 -14.56 18.26 -10.00
CA ALA A 71 -15.88 17.78 -9.60
C ALA A 71 -16.02 16.26 -9.78
N VAL A 72 -15.49 15.70 -10.87
CA VAL A 72 -15.49 14.25 -11.13
C VAL A 72 -14.61 13.51 -10.12
N LEU A 73 -13.41 14.02 -9.82
CA LEU A 73 -12.51 13.43 -8.82
C LEU A 73 -13.14 13.48 -7.42
N PHE A 74 -13.73 14.62 -7.04
CA PHE A 74 -14.42 14.77 -5.77
C PHE A 74 -15.63 13.83 -5.68
N TYR A 75 -16.42 13.72 -6.74
CA TYR A 75 -17.55 12.80 -6.80
C TYR A 75 -17.10 11.34 -6.69
N ASN A 76 -16.08 10.93 -7.45
CA ASN A 76 -15.54 9.57 -7.40
C ASN A 76 -14.97 9.22 -6.02
N SER A 77 -14.21 10.15 -5.43
CA SER A 77 -13.66 10.02 -4.09
C SER A 77 -14.78 9.95 -3.02
N SER A 78 -15.83 10.75 -3.15
CA SER A 78 -16.99 10.75 -2.24
C SER A 78 -17.88 9.51 -2.38
N MET A 79 -18.02 8.95 -3.58
CA MET A 79 -18.77 7.71 -3.80
C MET A 79 -18.04 6.47 -3.27
N LYS A 80 -16.71 6.40 -3.46
CA LYS A 80 -15.89 5.34 -2.85
C LYS A 80 -15.91 5.41 -1.31
N ALA A 81 -15.92 6.61 -0.73
CA ALA A 81 -16.06 6.78 0.71
C ALA A 81 -17.40 6.20 1.24
N GLN A 82 -18.52 6.46 0.55
CA GLN A 82 -19.83 5.96 0.96
C GLN A 82 -20.03 4.45 0.77
N ALA A 83 -19.39 3.84 -0.23
CA ALA A 83 -19.43 2.39 -0.42
C ALA A 83 -18.67 1.68 0.72
N ASN A 84 -17.47 2.17 1.03
CA ASN A 84 -16.63 1.59 2.08
C ASN A 84 -17.22 1.80 3.48
N GLU A 85 -17.92 2.92 3.74
CA GLU A 85 -18.59 3.17 5.03
C GLU A 85 -19.73 2.17 5.32
N LYS A 86 -20.49 1.75 4.30
CA LYS A 86 -21.58 0.77 4.48
C LYS A 86 -21.05 -0.64 4.79
N GLU A 87 -19.94 -1.00 4.17
CA GLU A 87 -19.32 -2.30 4.38
C GLU A 87 -18.68 -2.38 5.77
N ILE A 88 -18.02 -1.30 6.22
CA ILE A 88 -17.49 -1.20 7.59
C ILE A 88 -18.62 -1.26 8.63
N ALA A 89 -19.75 -0.57 8.41
CA ALA A 89 -20.89 -0.62 9.33
C ALA A 89 -21.50 -2.03 9.45
N ALA A 90 -21.65 -2.74 8.31
CA ALA A 90 -22.13 -4.12 8.32
C ALA A 90 -21.15 -5.10 8.97
N LEU A 91 -19.85 -4.81 8.92
CA LEU A 91 -18.82 -5.58 9.61
C LEU A 91 -18.85 -5.35 11.13
N THR A 92 -19.09 -4.11 11.57
CA THR A 92 -19.25 -3.78 13.00
C THR A 92 -20.46 -4.49 13.62
N ASP A 93 -21.62 -4.50 12.94
CA ASP A 93 -22.81 -5.21 13.43
C ASP A 93 -22.57 -6.73 13.56
N LYS A 94 -21.77 -7.33 12.66
CA LYS A 94 -21.37 -8.75 12.76
C LYS A 94 -20.43 -9.01 13.93
N VAL A 95 -19.53 -8.08 14.25
CA VAL A 95 -18.63 -8.21 15.40
C VAL A 95 -19.39 -8.13 16.71
N ASP A 96 -20.34 -7.19 16.84
CA ASP A 96 -21.15 -7.04 18.06
C ASP A 96 -22.05 -8.27 18.29
N THR A 97 -22.68 -8.79 17.24
CA THR A 97 -23.50 -10.02 17.34
C THR A 97 -22.67 -11.25 17.70
N LEU A 98 -21.46 -11.39 17.17
CA LEU A 98 -20.55 -12.49 17.54
C LEU A 98 -20.06 -12.37 19.00
N GLN A 99 -19.81 -11.15 19.48
CA GLN A 99 -19.43 -10.91 20.88
C GLN A 99 -20.58 -11.24 21.84
N GLU A 100 -21.82 -10.88 21.50
CA GLU A 100 -23.01 -11.25 22.28
C GLU A 100 -23.19 -12.79 22.32
N GLN A 101 -23.03 -13.48 21.17
CA GLN A 101 -23.08 -14.94 21.11
C GLN A 101 -21.98 -15.61 21.96
N GLN A 102 -20.77 -15.05 21.98
CA GLN A 102 -19.69 -15.54 22.84
C GLN A 102 -20.02 -15.38 24.34
N ASN A 103 -20.61 -14.23 24.72
CA ASN A 103 -20.99 -13.95 26.10
C ASN A 103 -22.13 -14.85 26.59
N GLU A 104 -23.14 -15.13 25.74
CA GLU A 104 -24.18 -16.10 26.06
C GLU A 104 -23.63 -17.51 26.25
N LEU A 105 -22.75 -17.97 25.36
CA LEU A 105 -22.09 -19.27 25.47
C LEU A 105 -21.25 -19.39 26.74
N LEU A 106 -20.56 -18.33 27.14
CA LEU A 106 -19.76 -18.30 28.37
C LEU A 106 -20.66 -18.46 29.62
N SER A 107 -21.80 -17.76 29.65
CA SER A 107 -22.77 -17.87 30.75
C SER A 107 -23.44 -19.24 30.82
N ALA A 108 -23.77 -19.83 29.66
CA ALA A 108 -24.34 -21.16 29.55
C ALA A 108 -23.35 -22.23 30.02
N LEU A 109 -22.07 -22.06 29.67
CA LEU A 109 -21.00 -22.94 30.11
C LEU A 109 -20.79 -22.86 31.62
N GLU A 110 -20.74 -21.65 32.19
CA GLU A 110 -20.63 -21.44 33.64
C GLU A 110 -21.81 -22.06 34.39
N THR A 111 -23.03 -21.87 33.88
CA THR A 111 -24.24 -22.48 34.43
C THR A 111 -24.16 -24.02 34.40
N SER A 112 -23.70 -24.59 33.28
CA SER A 112 -23.52 -26.04 33.15
C SER A 112 -22.45 -26.60 34.10
N TYR A 113 -21.40 -25.82 34.37
CA TYR A 113 -20.33 -26.18 35.29
C TYR A 113 -20.82 -26.17 36.74
N VAL A 114 -21.53 -25.13 37.16
CA VAL A 114 -22.12 -25.02 38.51
C VAL A 114 -23.15 -26.14 38.74
N ASN A 115 -24.02 -26.42 37.78
CA ASN A 115 -24.98 -27.52 37.88
C ASN A 115 -24.29 -28.89 38.01
N ARG A 116 -23.18 -29.13 37.28
CA ARG A 116 -22.39 -30.36 37.43
C ARG A 116 -21.70 -30.45 38.79
N MET A 117 -21.10 -29.36 39.28
CA MET A 117 -20.48 -29.30 40.61
C MET A 117 -21.50 -29.56 41.72
N GLN A 118 -22.71 -29.02 41.57
CA GLN A 118 -23.78 -29.17 42.55
C GLN A 118 -24.39 -30.58 42.53
N ASN A 119 -24.54 -31.18 41.34
CA ASN A 119 -24.96 -32.58 41.20
C ASN A 119 -23.87 -33.56 41.68
N GLN A 120 -22.59 -33.21 41.55
CA GLN A 120 -21.46 -34.02 42.03
C GLN A 120 -21.29 -33.91 43.56
N ALA A 121 -21.64 -32.78 44.17
CA ALA A 121 -21.76 -32.66 45.62
C ALA A 121 -22.95 -33.45 46.20
N ALA A 122 -24.01 -33.65 45.42
CA ALA A 122 -25.16 -34.47 45.81
C ALA A 122 -24.94 -36.00 45.64
N SER A 123 -23.91 -36.43 44.90
CA SER A 123 -23.63 -37.86 44.64
C SER A 123 -22.47 -38.44 45.44
N ALA A 124 -21.94 -37.75 46.46
CA ALA A 124 -20.94 -38.28 47.38
C ALA A 124 -21.56 -39.18 48.48
N GLY A 125 -22.48 -40.07 48.09
CA GLY A 125 -23.10 -41.06 48.95
C GLY A 125 -23.27 -42.39 48.22
N SER A 126 -22.42 -43.36 48.61
CA SER A 126 -22.52 -44.81 48.33
C SER A 126 -21.76 -45.37 47.11
N GLY A 127 -20.54 -45.85 47.38
CA GLY A 127 -20.23 -47.29 47.27
C GLY A 127 -19.82 -47.90 45.92
N SER A 128 -18.50 -47.96 45.68
CA SER A 128 -17.68 -49.15 45.35
C SER A 128 -18.22 -50.23 44.39
N SER A 129 -17.51 -50.53 43.30
CA SER A 129 -16.66 -51.75 43.15
C SER A 129 -16.15 -51.98 41.71
N ASP A 130 -14.83 -52.22 41.65
CA ASP A 130 -14.08 -53.20 40.87
C ASP A 130 -14.02 -53.25 39.33
N ALA A 131 -12.75 -53.32 38.91
CA ALA A 131 -12.15 -54.08 37.80
C ALA A 131 -12.50 -53.69 36.36
N ASP A 132 -11.68 -53.87 35.34
CA ASP A 132 -10.24 -54.05 35.09
C ASP A 132 -10.17 -54.17 33.54
N THR A 133 -8.98 -54.09 32.96
CA THR A 133 -8.59 -54.62 31.63
C THR A 133 -8.44 -53.63 30.47
N ALA A 134 -7.19 -53.67 29.99
CA ALA A 134 -6.58 -53.03 28.84
C ALA A 134 -6.88 -53.69 27.48
N GLY A 135 -6.43 -53.05 26.41
CA GLY A 135 -6.36 -53.58 25.03
C GLY A 135 -6.73 -52.46 24.06
N ASP A 136 -5.77 -51.72 23.50
CA ASP A 136 -4.94 -52.07 22.34
C ASP A 136 -5.81 -52.28 21.08
N ASP A 137 -5.69 -51.36 20.11
CA ASP A 137 -5.05 -51.65 18.81
C ASP A 137 -5.32 -50.52 17.79
N LYS A 138 -4.32 -50.37 16.95
CA LYS A 138 -4.00 -49.37 15.93
C LYS A 138 -4.56 -49.77 14.58
N THR A 139 -4.77 -48.79 13.70
CA THR A 139 -4.65 -48.83 12.21
C THR A 139 -5.16 -47.46 11.72
N ALA A 140 -4.40 -46.50 11.17
CA ALA A 140 -3.34 -46.46 10.16
C ALA A 140 -3.79 -46.84 8.74
N ASP A 141 -3.33 -46.00 7.80
CA ASP A 141 -3.29 -46.11 6.33
C ASP A 141 -4.55 -45.85 5.50
N THR A 142 -4.50 -45.19 4.33
CA THR A 142 -3.63 -44.17 3.66
C THR A 142 -4.11 -44.12 2.19
N SER A 143 -3.75 -43.02 1.50
CA SER A 143 -3.52 -42.94 0.04
C SER A 143 -4.76 -42.99 -0.84
N ASP A 144 -4.82 -42.40 -2.03
CA ASP A 144 -3.85 -41.84 -2.99
C ASP A 144 -4.70 -40.92 -3.89
N GLY A 145 -4.30 -39.75 -4.40
CA GLY A 145 -3.13 -39.56 -5.26
C GLY A 145 -3.39 -40.13 -6.66
N ASN A 146 -3.72 -39.30 -7.65
CA ASN A 146 -2.87 -39.10 -8.84
C ASN A 146 -3.56 -38.31 -9.98
N VAL A 147 -2.73 -37.46 -10.57
CA VAL A 147 -2.88 -36.54 -11.70
C VAL A 147 -2.73 -37.22 -13.07
N SER A 148 -3.24 -36.56 -14.11
CA SER A 148 -2.80 -36.63 -15.53
C SER A 148 -3.82 -35.85 -16.37
N ASP A 149 -3.53 -35.11 -17.44
CA ASP A 149 -2.35 -34.51 -18.06
C ASP A 149 -2.92 -33.69 -19.26
N ALA A 150 -2.13 -32.74 -19.76
CA ALA A 150 -2.31 -31.83 -20.91
C ALA A 150 -3.33 -32.12 -22.03
N ASP A 151 -3.97 -31.08 -22.58
CA ASP A 151 -3.60 -30.53 -23.91
C ASP A 151 -4.30 -29.18 -24.22
N ALA A 152 -3.63 -28.36 -25.03
CA ALA A 152 -4.03 -27.01 -25.41
C ALA A 152 -4.88 -26.98 -26.69
N GLU A 153 -5.98 -26.21 -26.73
CA GLU A 153 -6.38 -25.51 -27.96
C GLU A 153 -7.30 -24.30 -27.69
N ASN A 154 -6.86 -23.16 -28.24
CA ASN A 154 -7.57 -21.91 -28.43
C ASN A 154 -8.97 -22.10 -29.06
N THR A 155 -10.04 -21.62 -28.40
CA THR A 155 -11.28 -21.21 -29.07
C THR A 155 -12.03 -20.20 -28.21
N ALA A 156 -12.01 -18.94 -28.64
CA ALA A 156 -12.98 -17.93 -28.22
C ALA A 156 -14.39 -18.35 -28.68
N THR A 157 -15.27 -18.74 -27.76
CA THR A 157 -16.72 -18.49 -27.86
C THR A 157 -17.48 -18.77 -26.56
N ALA A 158 -18.42 -17.86 -26.27
CA ALA A 158 -19.57 -18.01 -25.36
C ALA A 158 -19.31 -18.02 -23.84
N ASP A 159 -18.92 -16.84 -23.36
CA ASP A 159 -19.22 -16.23 -22.06
C ASP A 159 -20.67 -16.48 -21.62
N SER A 160 -20.92 -17.56 -20.88
CA SER A 160 -22.22 -17.77 -20.21
C SER A 160 -22.14 -18.45 -18.84
N ASP A 161 -20.99 -19.04 -18.45
CA ASP A 161 -20.81 -19.65 -17.12
C ASP A 161 -19.49 -19.23 -16.43
N ASN A 162 -18.70 -18.33 -17.03
CA ASN A 162 -17.42 -17.87 -16.47
C ASN A 162 -17.63 -16.77 -15.43
N VAL A 163 -16.84 -16.79 -14.35
CA VAL A 163 -16.82 -15.72 -13.31
C VAL A 163 -16.28 -14.43 -13.90
N TYR A 164 -15.26 -14.53 -14.74
CA TYR A 164 -14.58 -13.43 -15.40
C TYR A 164 -14.80 -13.49 -16.90
N LYS A 165 -15.09 -12.32 -17.48
CA LYS A 165 -15.07 -12.20 -18.93
C LYS A 165 -13.65 -12.22 -19.44
N ASP A 166 -13.40 -13.07 -20.44
CA ASP A 166 -12.13 -13.11 -21.16
C ASP A 166 -11.75 -11.72 -21.69
N GLY A 167 -10.47 -11.39 -21.64
CA GLY A 167 -9.96 -10.12 -22.13
C GLY A 167 -8.78 -9.59 -21.34
N THR A 168 -8.42 -8.35 -21.60
CA THR A 168 -7.31 -7.65 -20.94
C THR A 168 -7.85 -6.46 -20.15
N TYR A 169 -7.53 -6.42 -18.86
CA TYR A 169 -8.06 -5.45 -17.91
C TYR A 169 -6.91 -4.76 -17.20
N THR A 170 -7.01 -3.44 -17.05
CA THR A 170 -6.04 -2.67 -16.28
C THR A 170 -6.55 -2.43 -14.87
N GLY A 171 -5.68 -2.50 -13.89
CA GLY A 171 -5.98 -2.18 -12.49
C GLY A 171 -4.92 -1.27 -11.90
N GLU A 172 -5.30 -0.51 -10.88
CA GLU A 172 -4.43 0.49 -10.26
C GLU A 172 -4.60 0.45 -8.75
N ALA A 173 -3.48 0.54 -8.03
CA ALA A 173 -3.47 0.68 -6.57
C ALA A 173 -2.20 1.40 -6.10
N GLU A 174 -2.23 1.89 -4.86
CA GLU A 174 -1.06 2.53 -4.24
C GLU A 174 -0.04 1.48 -3.78
N GLY A 175 1.21 1.65 -4.21
CA GLY A 175 2.39 0.96 -3.71
C GLY A 175 3.15 1.79 -2.67
N TYR A 176 4.45 1.57 -2.56
CA TYR A 176 5.31 2.30 -1.62
C TYR A 176 5.57 3.76 -2.03
N GLY A 177 5.89 3.96 -3.31
CA GLY A 177 6.29 5.22 -3.90
C GLY A 177 5.18 5.92 -4.69
N GLY A 178 4.03 5.26 -4.87
CA GLY A 178 2.83 5.84 -5.45
C GLY A 178 2.01 4.81 -6.23
N THR A 179 1.16 5.29 -7.13
CA THR A 179 0.28 4.44 -7.93
C THR A 179 1.07 3.47 -8.83
N ILE A 180 0.73 2.19 -8.72
CA ILE A 180 1.15 1.10 -9.60
C ILE A 180 -0.04 0.71 -10.48
N GLN A 181 0.17 0.67 -11.79
CA GLN A 181 -0.78 0.19 -12.78
C GLN A 181 -0.33 -1.16 -13.34
N VAL A 182 -1.24 -2.13 -13.32
CA VAL A 182 -1.04 -3.47 -13.87
C VAL A 182 -2.03 -3.75 -14.99
N GLU A 183 -1.64 -4.59 -15.93
CA GLU A 183 -2.45 -5.14 -16.99
C GLU A 183 -2.56 -6.66 -16.78
N VAL A 184 -3.78 -7.17 -16.70
CA VAL A 184 -4.10 -8.58 -16.44
C VAL A 184 -4.86 -9.14 -17.64
N THR A 185 -4.44 -10.29 -18.16
CA THR A 185 -5.13 -10.99 -19.25
C THR A 185 -5.79 -12.27 -18.74
N LEU A 186 -7.05 -12.45 -19.10
CA LEU A 186 -7.91 -13.55 -18.67
C LEU A 186 -8.39 -14.35 -19.89
N THR A 187 -8.43 -15.67 -19.76
CA THR A 187 -8.99 -16.59 -20.76
C THR A 187 -9.59 -17.79 -20.03
N GLY A 188 -10.89 -18.02 -20.19
CA GLY A 188 -11.59 -19.14 -19.57
C GLY A 188 -11.48 -19.16 -18.05
N ASP A 189 -11.74 -18.02 -17.38
CA ASP A 189 -11.55 -17.80 -15.94
C ASP A 189 -10.10 -17.89 -15.41
N GLU A 190 -9.12 -18.11 -16.28
CA GLU A 190 -7.72 -18.22 -15.90
C GLU A 190 -6.94 -16.92 -16.18
N ILE A 191 -6.15 -16.49 -15.20
CA ILE A 191 -5.16 -15.42 -15.32
C ILE A 191 -3.96 -15.95 -16.12
N THR A 192 -3.85 -15.51 -17.36
CA THR A 192 -2.80 -15.98 -18.29
C THR A 192 -1.58 -15.07 -18.32
N SER A 193 -1.73 -13.80 -17.95
CA SER A 193 -0.62 -12.82 -17.92
C SER A 193 -0.91 -11.67 -16.97
N ILE A 194 0.14 -11.18 -16.31
CA ILE A 194 0.12 -9.96 -15.49
C ILE A 194 1.37 -9.16 -15.84
N ASN A 195 1.20 -7.88 -16.19
CA ASN A 195 2.30 -6.96 -16.49
C ASN A 195 2.16 -5.67 -15.69
N VAL A 196 3.26 -5.21 -15.06
CA VAL A 196 3.31 -3.84 -14.52
C VAL A 196 3.55 -2.89 -15.68
N VAL A 197 2.58 -2.04 -16.00
CA VAL A 197 2.62 -1.14 -17.16
C VAL A 197 3.04 0.29 -16.78
N SER A 198 2.88 0.69 -15.52
CA SER A 198 3.31 2.01 -15.02
C SER A 198 3.49 2.01 -13.50
N ALA A 199 4.61 2.54 -13.02
CA ALA A 199 4.89 2.72 -11.59
C ALA A 199 5.90 3.87 -11.36
N PRO A 200 5.57 5.11 -11.75
CA PRO A 200 6.56 6.19 -11.86
C PRO A 200 7.13 6.68 -10.51
N GLY A 201 6.44 6.37 -9.40
CA GLY A 201 6.88 6.75 -8.05
C GLY A 201 7.72 5.69 -7.34
N GLU A 202 7.77 4.47 -7.86
CA GLU A 202 8.49 3.36 -7.23
C GLU A 202 10.00 3.45 -7.48
N ASP A 203 10.78 2.98 -6.50
CA ASP A 203 12.19 2.72 -6.73
C ASP A 203 12.36 1.40 -7.50
N SER A 204 13.10 1.44 -8.60
CA SER A 204 13.24 0.31 -9.52
C SER A 204 13.73 -0.98 -8.87
N ALA A 205 14.59 -0.91 -7.84
CA ALA A 205 15.13 -2.11 -7.20
C ALA A 205 14.07 -2.80 -6.34
N TYR A 206 13.30 -2.02 -5.57
CA TYR A 206 12.22 -2.54 -4.75
C TYR A 206 11.03 -2.99 -5.59
N LEU A 207 10.70 -2.27 -6.68
CA LEU A 207 9.66 -2.70 -7.62
C LEU A 207 10.00 -4.03 -8.27
N SER A 208 11.23 -4.20 -8.77
CA SER A 208 11.67 -5.46 -9.37
C SER A 208 11.59 -6.63 -8.37
N GLN A 209 11.87 -6.37 -7.09
CA GLN A 209 11.70 -7.37 -6.04
C GLN A 209 10.22 -7.68 -5.79
N ALA A 210 9.36 -6.66 -5.74
CA ALA A 210 7.92 -6.81 -5.56
C ALA A 210 7.25 -7.57 -6.71
N GLU A 211 7.70 -7.37 -7.96
CA GLU A 211 7.19 -8.08 -9.14
C GLU A 211 7.31 -9.61 -9.04
N SER A 212 8.19 -10.13 -8.18
CA SER A 212 8.24 -11.58 -7.95
C SER A 212 6.93 -12.18 -7.41
N VAL A 213 6.05 -11.37 -6.80
CA VAL A 213 4.71 -11.79 -6.37
C VAL A 213 3.81 -12.20 -7.54
N ILE A 214 4.05 -11.69 -8.74
CA ILE A 214 3.27 -12.00 -9.94
C ILE A 214 3.30 -13.50 -10.25
N ASN A 215 4.45 -14.14 -10.07
CA ASN A 215 4.58 -15.59 -10.29
C ASN A 215 3.73 -16.38 -9.29
N SER A 216 3.63 -15.91 -8.05
CA SER A 216 2.78 -16.52 -7.03
C SER A 216 1.31 -16.39 -7.42
N ILE A 217 0.88 -15.23 -7.92
CA ILE A 217 -0.49 -15.01 -8.40
C ILE A 217 -0.81 -15.93 -9.57
N LEU A 218 0.07 -15.99 -10.58
CA LEU A 218 -0.14 -16.87 -11.76
C LEU A 218 -0.19 -18.35 -11.36
N SER A 219 0.55 -18.76 -10.33
CA SER A 219 0.54 -20.14 -9.84
C SER A 219 -0.68 -20.46 -8.99
N ALA A 220 -1.11 -19.51 -8.15
CA ALA A 220 -2.24 -19.69 -7.23
C ALA A 220 -3.60 -19.35 -7.89
N GLN A 221 -3.58 -18.65 -9.02
CA GLN A 221 -4.76 -18.05 -9.65
C GLN A 221 -5.58 -17.20 -8.66
N SER A 222 -4.87 -16.50 -7.78
CA SER A 222 -5.44 -15.71 -6.68
C SER A 222 -4.46 -14.64 -6.21
N THR A 223 -4.99 -13.53 -5.72
CA THR A 223 -4.25 -12.45 -5.05
C THR A 223 -4.03 -12.72 -3.56
N ASP A 224 -4.63 -13.78 -3.00
CA ASP A 224 -4.37 -14.23 -1.63
C ASP A 224 -3.06 -15.04 -1.56
N VAL A 225 -1.94 -14.33 -1.75
CA VAL A 225 -0.58 -14.87 -1.72
C VAL A 225 0.33 -14.02 -0.85
N ASP A 226 1.41 -14.63 -0.37
CA ASP A 226 2.38 -13.93 0.47
C ASP A 226 3.09 -12.80 -0.29
N THR A 227 3.27 -11.68 0.41
CA THR A 227 4.06 -10.55 -0.09
C THR A 227 5.57 -10.83 -0.04
N VAL A 228 6.35 -9.97 -0.69
CA VAL A 228 7.81 -10.10 -0.78
C VAL A 228 8.50 -9.37 0.37
N SER A 229 9.33 -10.09 1.13
CA SER A 229 10.14 -9.51 2.20
C SER A 229 11.05 -8.39 1.69
N GLY A 230 11.00 -7.22 2.33
CA GLY A 230 11.78 -6.04 1.93
C GLY A 230 11.14 -5.17 0.83
N ALA A 231 10.06 -5.65 0.20
CA ALA A 231 9.29 -4.91 -0.80
C ALA A 231 7.77 -5.04 -0.56
N THR A 232 7.36 -5.20 0.71
CA THR A 232 5.98 -5.53 1.10
C THR A 232 4.97 -4.52 0.58
N PHE A 233 5.20 -3.21 0.77
CA PHE A 233 4.25 -2.17 0.33
C PHE A 233 4.03 -2.17 -1.18
N SER A 234 5.12 -2.28 -1.96
CA SER A 234 5.05 -2.38 -3.42
C SER A 234 4.39 -3.69 -3.86
N ALA A 235 4.68 -4.82 -3.20
CA ALA A 235 4.04 -6.11 -3.50
C ALA A 235 2.54 -6.09 -3.18
N THR A 236 2.12 -5.51 -2.05
CA THR A 236 0.72 -5.27 -1.73
C THR A 236 0.06 -4.35 -2.76
N GLY A 237 0.77 -3.32 -3.24
CA GLY A 237 0.30 -2.47 -4.34
C GLY A 237 0.02 -3.27 -5.62
N ILE A 238 0.91 -4.19 -6.00
CA ILE A 238 0.71 -5.07 -7.16
C ILE A 238 -0.51 -5.98 -6.94
N LEU A 239 -0.65 -6.63 -5.78
CA LEU A 239 -1.79 -7.49 -5.46
C LEU A 239 -3.12 -6.76 -5.57
N ASN A 240 -3.23 -5.59 -4.94
CA ASN A 240 -4.43 -4.76 -4.97
C ASN A 240 -4.73 -4.24 -6.40
N ALA A 241 -3.71 -3.96 -7.19
CA ALA A 241 -3.89 -3.54 -8.58
C ALA A 241 -4.42 -4.70 -9.43
N VAL A 242 -3.96 -5.94 -9.19
CA VAL A 242 -4.50 -7.14 -9.85
C VAL A 242 -5.95 -7.36 -9.43
N ASP A 243 -6.28 -7.26 -8.14
CA ASP A 243 -7.67 -7.33 -7.66
C ASP A 243 -8.58 -6.31 -8.33
N ALA A 244 -8.11 -5.08 -8.48
CA ALA A 244 -8.85 -4.03 -9.18
C ALA A 244 -9.08 -4.35 -10.66
N ALA A 245 -8.17 -5.08 -11.32
CA ALA A 245 -8.34 -5.54 -12.69
C ALA A 245 -9.34 -6.71 -12.77
N LEU A 246 -9.24 -7.69 -11.87
CA LEU A 246 -10.16 -8.82 -11.78
C LEU A 246 -11.59 -8.37 -11.48
N GLY A 247 -11.77 -7.41 -10.58
CA GLY A 247 -13.07 -6.82 -10.29
C GLY A 247 -13.69 -6.10 -11.50
N LYS A 248 -12.89 -5.57 -12.43
CA LYS A 248 -13.43 -5.04 -13.70
C LYS A 248 -13.84 -6.15 -14.65
N ALA A 249 -13.10 -7.25 -14.68
CA ALA A 249 -13.43 -8.41 -15.52
C ALA A 249 -14.73 -9.09 -15.09
N GLU A 250 -14.98 -9.18 -13.78
CA GLU A 250 -16.22 -9.72 -13.20
C GLU A 250 -17.45 -8.87 -13.56
N ASN A 251 -17.27 -7.54 -13.67
CA ASN A 251 -18.36 -6.58 -13.91
C ASN A 251 -18.48 -6.09 -15.37
N SER A 252 -17.72 -6.66 -16.30
CA SER A 252 -17.73 -6.26 -17.71
C SER A 252 -18.90 -6.83 -18.49
#